data_AF-A0A7C5GS07-F1
#
_entry.id   AF-A0A7C5GS07-F1
#
_cell.length_a   1.000
_cell.length_b   1.000
_cell.length_c   1.000
_cell.angle_alpha   90.00
_cell.angle_beta   90.00
_cell.angle_gamma   90.00
#
_symmetry.space_group_name_H-M   'P 1'
#
loop_
_entity.id
_entity.type
_entity.pdbx_description
1 polymer ?
#
loop_
_entity_poly.entity_id
_entity_poly.type
_entity_poly.pdbx_seq_one_letter_code
_entity_poly.pdbx_strand_id
1 'polypeptide(L)' 'GNVQTVFDRTNNKISCTVCGSTLATPRGGKADIKGEVVGRVDTDLEK' A
#
# COMPACT_ATOMS: atom_id res chain seq x y z
N GLY A 1 -8.52 -9.17 -9.62
CA GLY A 1 -8.28 -7.99 -8.78
C GLY A 1 -6.84 -7.54 -8.97
N ASN A 2 -6.56 -6.24 -8.86
CA ASN A 2 -5.20 -5.73 -8.94
C ASN A 2 -4.51 -5.83 -7.57
N VAL A 3 -3.25 -6.25 -7.54
CA VAL A 3 -2.43 -6.32 -6.33
C VAL A 3 -1.30 -5.31 -6.47
N GLN A 4 -1.07 -4.51 -5.42
CA GLN A 4 -0.02 -3.50 -5.40
C GLN A 4 0.71 -3.52 -4.06
N THR A 5 2.03 -3.47 -4.14
CA THR A 5 2.89 -3.25 -2.98
C THR A 5 2.91 -1.76 -2.65
N VAL A 6 2.56 -1.41 -1.43
CA VAL A 6 2.58 -0.03 -0.92
C VAL A 6 3.34 0.02 0.39
N PHE A 7 3.97 1.16 0.67
CA PHE A 7 4.65 1.37 1.95
C PHE A 7 3.64 1.58 3.08
N ASP A 8 3.90 0.95 4.23
CA ASP A 8 3.12 1.12 5.47
C ASP A 8 3.09 2.58 5.96
N ARG A 9 4.12 3.37 5.63
CA ARG A 9 4.20 4.80 5.93
C ARG A 9 4.32 5.60 4.63
N THR A 10 3.17 5.92 4.02
CA THR A 10 3.14 6.86 2.89
C THR A 10 2.87 8.28 3.37
N ASN A 11 3.53 9.26 2.76
CA ASN A 11 3.27 10.69 2.97
C ASN A 11 2.28 11.25 1.92
N ASN A 12 1.99 10.48 0.86
CA ASN A 12 1.09 10.85 -0.23
C ASN A 12 -0.06 9.85 -0.35
N LYS A 13 -1.20 10.29 -0.92
CA LYS A 13 -2.29 9.38 -1.28
C LYS A 13 -1.84 8.47 -2.42
N ILE A 14 -1.99 7.16 -2.23
CA ILE A 14 -1.69 6.16 -3.26
C ILE A 14 -3.00 5.75 -3.92
N SER A 15 -3.09 5.96 -5.23
CA SER A 15 -4.18 5.49 -6.08
C SER A 15 -3.78 4.21 -6.81
N CYS A 16 -4.77 3.39 -7.12
CA CYS A 16 -4.57 2.19 -7.91
C CYS A 16 -4.18 2.57 -9.33
N THR A 17 -3.04 2.08 -9.83
CA THR A 17 -2.59 2.35 -11.21
C THR A 17 -3.54 1.81 -12.28
N VAL A 18 -4.40 0.84 -11.94
CA VAL A 18 -5.32 0.22 -12.91
C VAL A 18 -6.71 0.88 -12.92
N CYS A 19 -7.32 1.11 -11.74
CA CYS A 19 -8.68 1.65 -11.65
C CYS A 19 -8.77 3.09 -11.10
N GLY A 20 -7.66 3.66 -10.64
CA GLY A 20 -7.60 5.02 -10.08
C GLY A 20 -8.15 5.16 -8.65
N SER A 21 -8.76 4.12 -8.07
CA SER A 21 -9.32 4.16 -6.71
C SER A 21 -8.24 4.36 -5.65
N THR A 22 -8.53 5.07 -4.56
CA THR A 22 -7.58 5.25 -3.45
C THR A 22 -7.29 3.94 -2.73
N LEU A 23 -6.04 3.47 -2.79
CA LEU A 23 -5.57 2.27 -2.11
C LEU A 23 -5.04 2.55 -0.71
N ALA A 24 -4.28 3.64 -0.55
CA ALA A 24 -3.74 4.04 0.75
C ALA A 24 -3.83 5.55 0.96
N THR A 25 -4.22 5.97 2.17
CA THR A 25 -4.28 7.39 2.57
C THR A 25 -3.21 7.66 3.65
N PRO A 26 -2.41 8.73 3.53
CA PRO A 26 -1.42 9.08 4.53
C PRO A 26 -2.13 9.47 5.83
N ARG A 27 -1.65 8.96 6.96
CA ARG A 27 -2.10 9.32 8.31
C ARG A 27 -0.86 9.54 9.19
N GLY A 28 -1.01 10.21 10.32
CA GLY A 28 0.08 10.39 11.29
C GLY A 28 0.57 9.03 11.80
N GLY A 29 1.69 8.53 11.29
CA GLY A 29 2.20 7.20 11.56
C GLY A 29 1.98 6.25 10.39
N LYS A 30 1.14 5.22 10.58
CA LYS A 30 0.83 4.23 9.54
C LYS A 30 -0.26 4.74 8.60
N ALA A 31 -0.09 4.46 7.32
CA ALA A 31 -1.05 4.74 6.28
C ALA A 31 -2.31 3.89 6.46
N ASP A 32 -3.44 4.48 6.11
CA ASP A 32 -4.74 3.82 6.11
C ASP A 32 -4.91 3.05 4.79
N ILE A 33 -4.86 1.72 4.84
CA ILE A 33 -5.01 0.83 3.68
C ILE A 33 -6.50 0.47 3.53
N LYS A 34 -7.11 0.83 2.40
CA LYS A 34 -8.53 0.59 2.12
C LYS A 34 -8.83 -0.73 1.39
N GLY A 35 -7.79 -1.43 0.98
CA GLY A 35 -7.87 -2.73 0.30
C GLY A 35 -7.61 -3.91 1.23
N GLU A 36 -7.68 -5.11 0.67
CA GLU A 36 -7.25 -6.33 1.34
C GLU A 36 -5.72 -6.46 1.32
N VAL A 37 -5.13 -6.78 2.48
CA VAL A 37 -3.69 -7.01 2.60
C VAL A 37 -3.41 -8.48 2.32
N VAL A 38 -2.90 -8.78 1.13
CA VAL A 38 -2.60 -10.16 0.68
C VAL A 38 -1.28 -10.71 1.23
N GLY A 39 -0.38 -9.82 1.67
CA GLY A 39 0.94 -10.21 2.17
C GLY A 39 1.79 -8.99 2.51
N ARG A 40 2.85 -9.23 3.27
CA ARG A 40 3.86 -8.22 3.60
C ARG A 40 5.14 -8.58 2.85
N VAL A 41 5.70 -7.60 2.15
CA VAL A 41 7.02 -7.73 1.55
C VAL A 41 8.01 -7.21 2.60
N ASP A 42 8.77 -8.11 3.20
CA ASP A 42 9.92 -7.75 4.03
C ASP A 42 11.17 -7.76 3.14
N THR A 43 12.07 -6.81 3.41
CA THR A 43 13.26 -6.56 2.58
C THR A 43 14.30 -7.68 2.70
N ASP A 44 14.10 -8.62 3.62
CA ASP A 44 15.02 -9.72 3.93
C ASP A 44 14.85 -10.96 3.02
N LEU A 45 13.98 -10.89 2.01
CA LEU A 45 13.65 -12.03 1.15
C LEU A 45 14.69 -12.34 0.04
N GLU A 46 15.84 -11.66 0.03
CA GLU A 46 16.93 -11.87 -0.93
C GLU A 46 18.15 -12.60 -0.33
N LYS A 47 17.95 -13.42 0.73
CA LYS A 47 18.98 -14.32 1.28
C LYS A 47 18.81 -15.76 0.80
#